data_AF-A0A1V5F865-F1
#
_entry.id   AF-A0A1V5F865-F1
#
_cell.length_a   1.000
_cell.length_b   1.000
_cell.length_c   1.000
_cell.angle_alpha   90.00
_cell.angle_beta   90.00
_cell.angle_gamma   90.00
#
_symmetry.space_group_name_H-M   'P 1'
#
loop_
_entity.id
_entity.type
_entity.pdbx_description
1 polymer ?
#
loop_
_entity_poly.entity_id
_entity_poly.type
_entity_poly.pdbx_seq_one_letter_code
_entity_poly.pdbx_strand_id
1 'polypeptide(L)'
;MTPELAEELSRHARVVFIDARAAEPPGAIVCEPLQPAADAGGAALTHQFSPAMLLLLARRLYGRQPAAWLIGINGADFDPGEGLSPAVARAVDLVAARWQALIAQTPKESTPCMKRP
;
A
#
# COMPACT_ATOMS: atom_id res chain seq x y z
N MET A 1 -0.85 1.53 10.81
CA MET A 1 -0.85 2.97 10.47
C MET A 1 -1.93 3.68 11.26
N THR A 2 -1.81 4.98 11.50
CA THR A 2 -2.75 5.75 12.33
C THR A 2 -3.78 6.51 11.46
N PRO A 3 -4.98 6.81 11.96
CA PRO A 3 -6.05 7.41 11.17
C PRO A 3 -5.77 8.85 10.70
N GLU A 4 -4.90 9.60 11.38
CA GLU A 4 -4.53 10.99 11.05
C GLU A 4 -3.87 11.11 9.67
N LEU A 5 -3.23 10.03 9.20
CA LEU A 5 -2.67 9.98 7.85
C LEU A 5 -3.75 10.17 6.77
N ALA A 6 -5.02 9.86 7.05
CA ALA A 6 -6.10 10.08 6.08
C ALA A 6 -6.18 11.54 5.60
N GLU A 7 -5.91 12.51 6.49
CA GLU A 7 -5.87 13.92 6.13
C GLU A 7 -4.73 14.21 5.16
N GLU A 8 -3.53 13.75 5.48
CA GLU A 8 -2.34 13.97 4.67
C GLU A 8 -2.46 13.32 3.29
N LEU A 9 -2.98 12.09 3.24
CA LEU A 9 -3.27 11.38 1.99
C LEU A 9 -4.24 12.15 1.11
N SER A 10 -5.24 12.82 1.70
CA SER A 10 -6.25 13.59 0.96
C SER A 10 -5.65 14.77 0.16
N ARG A 11 -4.50 15.28 0.60
CA ARG A 11 -3.82 16.44 -0.01
C ARG A 11 -2.95 16.08 -1.22
N HIS A 12 -2.75 14.79 -1.47
CA HIS A 12 -1.90 14.30 -2.55
C HIS A 12 -2.72 13.74 -3.72
N ALA A 13 -2.14 13.75 -4.92
CA ALA A 13 -2.77 13.13 -6.10
C ALA A 13 -2.46 11.63 -6.20
N ARG A 14 -1.29 11.22 -5.69
CA ARG A 14 -0.77 9.85 -5.76
C ARG A 14 -0.12 9.49 -4.44
N VAL A 15 -0.26 8.23 -4.03
CA VAL A 15 0.29 7.68 -2.79
C VAL A 15 0.92 6.32 -3.09
N VAL A 16 2.09 6.06 -2.53
CA VAL A 16 2.73 4.74 -2.59
C VAL A 16 2.99 4.28 -1.17
N PHE A 17 2.39 3.15 -0.80
CA PHE A 17 2.65 2.47 0.45
C PHE A 17 3.76 1.45 0.22
N ILE A 18 4.69 1.33 1.18
CA ILE A 18 5.75 0.33 1.17
C ILE A 18 5.64 -0.46 2.46
N ASP A 19 5.57 -1.78 2.36
CA ASP A 19 5.40 -2.65 3.54
C ASP A 19 6.17 -3.98 3.38
N ALA A 20 6.51 -4.58 4.51
CA ALA A 20 7.11 -5.91 4.56
C ALA A 20 6.04 -6.99 4.41
N ARG A 21 6.37 -8.09 3.74
CA ARG A 21 5.49 -9.26 3.56
C ARG A 21 6.11 -10.51 4.13
N ALA A 22 5.37 -11.24 4.94
CA ALA A 22 5.76 -12.58 5.38
C ALA A 22 5.46 -13.60 4.27
N ALA A 23 6.32 -13.65 3.26
CA ALA A 23 6.20 -14.53 2.09
C ALA A 23 7.57 -14.85 1.51
N GLU A 24 7.63 -15.90 0.68
CA GLU A 24 8.84 -16.36 0.01
C GLU A 24 8.87 -15.95 -1.47
N PRO A 25 10.05 -15.77 -2.11
CA PRO A 25 11.38 -15.73 -1.48
C PRO A 25 11.70 -14.33 -0.89
N PRO A 26 12.63 -14.21 0.08
CA PRO A 26 13.02 -12.93 0.63
C PRO A 26 13.60 -11.98 -0.41
N GLY A 27 13.24 -10.69 -0.30
CA GLY A 27 13.61 -9.66 -1.26
C GLY A 27 12.80 -9.66 -2.55
N ALA A 28 11.85 -10.59 -2.73
CA ALA A 28 10.88 -10.48 -3.82
C ALA A 28 10.02 -9.23 -3.64
N ILE A 29 9.85 -8.47 -4.72
CA ILE A 29 9.08 -7.23 -4.76
C ILE A 29 7.79 -7.48 -5.53
N VAL A 30 6.68 -7.09 -4.94
CA VAL A 30 5.39 -6.96 -5.62
C VAL A 30 4.96 -5.50 -5.62
N CYS A 31 4.30 -5.07 -6.68
CA CYS A 31 3.72 -3.75 -6.77
C CYS A 31 2.33 -3.89 -7.39
N GLU A 32 1.30 -3.42 -6.70
CA GLU A 32 -0.08 -3.54 -7.12
C GLU A 32 -0.86 -2.24 -6.91
N PRO A 33 -1.87 -1.94 -7.74
CA PRO A 33 -2.74 -0.79 -7.51
C PRO A 33 -3.58 -1.07 -6.26
N LEU A 34 -3.71 -0.07 -5.39
CA LEU A 34 -4.44 -0.19 -4.15
C LEU A 34 -5.77 0.56 -4.24
N GLN A 35 -6.87 -0.16 -4.02
CA GLN A 35 -8.20 0.43 -3.92
C GLN A 35 -8.59 0.69 -2.47
N PRO A 36 -9.45 1.68 -2.19
CA PRO A 36 -10.05 1.84 -0.87
C PRO A 36 -10.80 0.57 -0.46
N ALA A 37 -10.82 0.29 0.84
CA ALA A 37 -11.65 -0.78 1.40
C ALA A 37 -13.13 -0.58 1.03
N ALA A 38 -13.85 -1.68 0.81
CA ALA A 38 -15.25 -1.66 0.39
C ALA A 38 -16.18 -1.07 1.47
N ASP A 39 -15.90 -1.38 2.73
CA ASP A 39 -16.57 -0.81 3.88
C ASP A 39 -15.57 -0.46 4.99
N ALA A 40 -16.08 0.25 6.00
CA ALA A 40 -15.35 0.48 7.25
C ALA A 40 -15.74 -0.56 8.32
N GLY A 41 -16.51 -1.58 7.94
CA GLY A 41 -17.17 -2.52 8.83
C GLY A 41 -16.15 -3.49 9.40
N GLY A 42 -15.81 -3.34 10.69
CA GLY A 42 -14.79 -4.14 11.36
C GLY A 42 -13.49 -3.39 11.65
N ALA A 43 -13.42 -2.07 11.39
CA ALA A 43 -12.43 -1.18 12.00
C ALA A 43 -12.73 -1.00 13.50
N ALA A 44 -12.80 -2.11 14.24
CA ALA A 44 -12.98 -2.15 15.67
C ALA A 44 -11.68 -1.67 16.31
N LEU A 45 -11.45 -0.36 16.36
CA LEU A 45 -10.56 0.33 17.30
C LEU A 45 -9.18 -0.33 17.51
N THR A 46 -8.64 -1.00 16.49
CA THR A 46 -7.27 -1.47 16.52
C THR A 46 -6.40 -0.27 16.15
N HIS A 47 -5.31 -0.05 16.85
CA HIS A 47 -4.36 1.04 16.57
C HIS A 47 -3.66 0.93 15.20
N GLN A 48 -4.11 0.00 14.34
CA GLN A 48 -3.52 -0.32 13.05
C GLN A 48 -4.59 -0.34 11.97
N PHE A 49 -4.64 0.74 11.18
CA PHE A 49 -5.37 0.80 9.93
C PHE A 49 -4.52 0.23 8.79
N SER A 50 -5.16 -0.52 7.89
CA SER A 50 -4.56 -0.90 6.62
C SER A 50 -4.49 0.30 5.68
N PRO A 51 -3.55 0.32 4.71
CA PRO A 51 -3.51 1.32 3.65
C PRO A 51 -4.86 1.53 2.94
N ALA A 52 -5.58 0.44 2.64
CA ALA A 52 -6.89 0.50 2.00
C ALA A 52 -7.96 1.21 2.87
N MET A 53 -7.91 1.03 4.19
CA MET A 53 -8.78 1.74 5.12
C MET A 53 -8.45 3.23 5.20
N LEU A 54 -7.17 3.61 5.15
CA LEU A 54 -6.78 5.03 5.13
C LEU A 54 -7.27 5.73 3.87
N LEU A 55 -7.24 5.06 2.70
CA LEU A 55 -7.84 5.59 1.47
C LEU A 55 -9.36 5.75 1.58
N LEU A 56 -10.03 4.81 2.26
CA LEU A 56 -11.45 4.93 2.53
C LEU A 56 -11.75 6.13 3.44
N LEU A 57 -10.95 6.35 4.49
CA LEU A 57 -11.08 7.49 5.38
C LEU A 57 -10.80 8.82 4.66
N ALA A 58 -9.74 8.88 3.84
CA ALA A 58 -9.44 10.05 3.01
C ALA A 58 -10.64 10.44 2.14
N ARG A 59 -11.29 9.43 1.54
CA ARG A 59 -12.50 9.61 0.74
C ARG A 59 -13.69 10.08 1.57
N ARG A 60 -13.96 9.44 2.71
CA ARG A 60 -15.15 9.72 3.54
C ARG A 60 -15.07 11.04 4.28
N LEU A 61 -13.91 11.39 4.82
CA LEU A 61 -13.74 12.55 5.68
C LEU A 61 -13.34 13.81 4.90
N TYR A 62 -12.58 13.66 3.81
CA TYR A 62 -12.02 14.78 3.07
C TYR A 62 -12.45 14.82 1.60
N GLY A 63 -13.31 13.88 1.15
CA GLY A 63 -13.83 13.86 -0.21
C GLY A 63 -12.79 13.55 -1.29
N ARG A 64 -11.62 13.01 -0.93
CA ARG A 64 -10.51 12.75 -1.85
C ARG A 64 -10.11 11.28 -1.87
N GLN A 65 -9.83 10.77 -3.06
CA GLN A 65 -9.34 9.41 -3.28
C GLN A 65 -8.09 9.48 -4.17
N PRO A 66 -6.88 9.56 -3.59
CA PRO A 66 -5.66 9.55 -4.39
C PRO A 66 -5.51 8.21 -5.11
N ALA A 67 -4.86 8.22 -6.27
CA ALA A 67 -4.41 6.98 -6.89
C ALA A 67 -3.33 6.37 -6.00
N ALA A 68 -3.46 5.08 -5.67
CA ALA A 68 -2.60 4.44 -4.69
C ALA A 68 -2.01 3.14 -5.20
N TRP A 69 -0.82 2.81 -4.69
CA TRP A 69 -0.14 1.54 -4.92
C TRP A 69 0.41 1.00 -3.61
N LEU A 70 0.51 -0.32 -3.51
CA LEU A 70 1.23 -1.01 -2.45
C LEU A 70 2.44 -1.72 -3.06
N ILE A 71 3.63 -1.34 -2.61
CA ILE A 71 4.88 -2.05 -2.89
C ILE A 71 5.19 -2.93 -1.69
N GLY A 72 5.11 -4.23 -1.88
CA GLY A 72 5.44 -5.22 -0.86
C GLY A 72 6.83 -5.79 -1.08
N ILE A 73 7.63 -5.87 -0.02
CA ILE A 73 8.94 -6.55 -0.03
C ILE A 73 8.88 -7.75 0.91
N ASN A 74 9.12 -8.93 0.37
CA ASN A 74 9.15 -10.15 1.16
C ASN A 74 10.32 -10.12 2.17
N GLY A 75 10.02 -10.27 3.46
CA GLY A 75 11.02 -10.34 4.53
C GLY A 75 11.69 -11.71 4.62
N ALA A 76 12.86 -11.78 5.27
CA ALA A 76 13.57 -13.04 5.52
C ALA A 76 13.36 -13.58 6.93
N ASP A 77 13.25 -12.68 7.91
CA ASP A 77 13.13 -12.98 9.33
C ASP A 77 12.33 -11.85 9.99
N PHE A 78 11.44 -12.20 10.91
CA PHE A 78 10.57 -11.29 11.65
C PHE A 78 10.69 -11.48 13.17
N ASP A 79 11.65 -12.29 13.63
CA ASP A 79 12.00 -12.39 15.05
C ASP A 79 12.60 -11.07 15.56
N PRO A 80 12.57 -10.81 16.89
CA PRO A 80 13.14 -9.60 17.45
C PRO A 80 14.62 -9.43 17.11
N GLY A 81 14.94 -8.34 16.42
CA GLY A 81 16.29 -8.02 15.96
C GLY A 81 16.31 -6.72 15.17
N GLU A 82 17.49 -6.36 14.66
CA GLU A 82 17.69 -5.15 13.86
C GLU A 82 18.43 -5.45 12.57
N GLY A 83 18.18 -4.63 11.56
CA GLY A 83 18.84 -4.70 10.26
C GLY A 83 18.03 -5.44 9.20
N LEU A 84 18.48 -5.30 7.95
CA LEU A 84 17.89 -5.96 6.79
C LEU A 84 18.75 -7.14 6.38
N SER A 85 18.11 -8.25 6.00
CA SER A 85 18.84 -9.32 5.32
C SER A 85 19.43 -8.79 4.00
N PRO A 86 20.54 -9.36 3.50
CA PRO A 86 21.16 -8.88 2.26
C PRO A 86 20.20 -8.85 1.06
N ALA A 87 19.24 -9.77 0.99
CA ALA A 87 18.22 -9.79 -0.05
C ALA A 87 17.24 -8.62 0.06
N VAL A 88 16.75 -8.35 1.28
CA VAL A 88 15.81 -7.25 1.55
C VAL A 88 16.49 -5.89 1.38
N ALA A 89 17.74 -5.73 1.82
CA ALA A 89 18.51 -4.49 1.63
C ALA A 89 18.60 -4.11 0.14
N ARG A 90 18.98 -5.06 -0.72
CA ARG A 90 19.02 -4.85 -2.18
C ARG A 90 17.65 -4.51 -2.76
N ALA A 91 16.59 -5.13 -2.25
CA ALA A 91 15.23 -4.85 -2.69
C ALA A 91 14.79 -3.43 -2.30
N VAL A 92 15.11 -2.98 -1.08
CA VAL A 92 14.85 -1.61 -0.62
C VAL A 92 15.59 -0.59 -1.49
N ASP A 93 16.88 -0.82 -1.77
CA ASP A 93 17.66 0.05 -2.67
C ASP A 93 17.03 0.15 -4.07
N LEU A 94 16.56 -1.00 -4.60
CA LEU A 94 15.89 -1.03 -5.90
C LEU A 94 14.57 -0.24 -5.89
N VAL A 95 13.75 -0.42 -4.84
CA VAL A 95 12.48 0.31 -4.69
C VAL A 95 12.75 1.80 -4.55
N ALA A 96 13.70 2.22 -3.72
CA ALA A 96 14.08 3.61 -3.54
C ALA A 96 14.51 4.25 -4.87
N ALA A 97 15.28 3.53 -5.69
CA ALA A 97 15.74 4.01 -6.98
C ALA A 97 14.67 3.99 -8.08
N ARG A 98 13.65 3.12 -8.00
CA ARG A 98 12.79 2.79 -9.15
C ARG A 98 11.28 2.74 -8.89
N TRP A 99 10.80 3.18 -7.73
CA TRP A 99 9.36 3.13 -7.40
C TRP A 99 8.46 3.74 -8.49
N GLN A 100 8.88 4.81 -9.15
CA GLN A 100 8.12 5.44 -10.24
C GLN A 100 7.91 4.50 -11.43
N ALA A 101 8.95 3.76 -11.81
CA ALA A 101 8.86 2.77 -12.88
C ALA A 101 8.02 1.57 -12.45
N LEU A 102 8.11 1.16 -11.18
CA LEU A 102 7.31 0.06 -10.62
C LEU A 102 5.81 0.37 -10.72
N ILE A 103 5.39 1.58 -10.31
CA ILE A 103 3.97 1.99 -10.35
C ILE A 103 3.47 2.28 -11.78
N ALA A 104 4.37 2.57 -12.72
CA ALA A 104 4.01 2.80 -14.13
C ALA A 104 3.76 1.49 -14.89
N GLN A 105 4.42 0.40 -14.48
CA GLN A 105 4.27 -0.93 -15.10
C GLN A 105 3.07 -1.70 -14.55
N THR A 106 2.45 -1.22 -13.47
CA THR A 106 1.29 -1.89 -12.90
C THR A 106 0.09 -1.72 -13.84
N PRO A 107 -0.55 -2.80 -14.30
CA PRO A 107 -1.75 -2.68 -15.11
C PRO A 107 -2.80 -1.85 -14.36
N LYS A 108 -3.34 -0.81 -15.00
CA LYS A 108 -4.58 -0.20 -14.53
C LYS A 108 -5.67 -1.28 -14.64
N GLU A 109 -6.10 -1.88 -13.55
CA GLU A 109 -7.31 -2.69 -13.60
C GLU A 109 -8.51 -1.80 -13.92
N SER A 110 -8.98 -1.98 -15.16
CA SER A 110 -10.35 -2.15 -15.62
C SER A 110 -11.44 -1.34 -14.94
N THR A 111 -11.99 -0.40 -15.71
CA THR A 111 -13.32 0.20 -15.51
C THR A 111 -14.32 -0.86 -15.02
N PRO A 112 -15.08 -0.62 -13.93
CA PRO A 112 -16.15 -1.52 -13.55
C PRO A 112 -17.15 -1.58 -14.71
N CYS A 113 -17.35 -2.77 -15.27
CA CYS A 113 -18.40 -3.02 -16.25
C CYS A 113 -19.73 -2.65 -15.58
N MET A 114 -20.26 -1.50 -15.99
CA MET A 114 -21.54 -0.98 -15.55
C MET A 114 -22.62 -1.91 -16.09
N LYS A 115 -22.99 -2.93 -15.32
CA LYS A 115 -24.24 -3.64 -15.55
C LYS A 115 -25.37 -2.75 -15.03
N ARG A 116 -26.11 -2.15 -15.96
CA ARG A 116 -27.51 -1.73 -15.78
C ARG A 116 -28.28 -2.03 -17.06
N PRO A 117 -29.61 -2.22 -16.98
CA PRO A 117 -30.44 -2.52 -15.81
C PRO A 117 -30.79 -4.02 -15.70
#